data_AF-A0A6G6WEI9-F1
#
_entry.id   AF-A0A6G6WEI9-F1
#
_cell.length_a   1.000
_cell.length_b   1.000
_cell.length_c   1.000
_cell.angle_alpha   90.00
_cell.angle_beta   90.00
_cell.angle_gamma   90.00
#
_symmetry.space_group_name_H-M   'P 1'
#
loop_
_entity.id
_entity.type
_entity.pdbx_description
1 polymer ?
#
loop_
_entity_poly.entity_id
_entity_poly.type
_entity_poly.pdbx_seq_one_letter_code
_entity_poly.pdbx_strand_id
1 'polypeptide(L)'
;MSAPLRFVVNRHQATTLHFDLRLEVDGALASWAVPKGPSLDPAVKRLAIRVDDHDLEEHLAYEDDHKVVWDTGTFEPATDPGPALEEGHLRFTLEGHRLHGGFALQQTRLGWLLLKLDDEGAAPGQVWAEDELGSVLSDRTL
;
A
#
# COMPACT_ATOMS: atom_id res chain seq x y z
N MET A 1 11.67 -22.52 3.36
CA MET A 1 10.86 -21.33 3.72
C MET A 1 10.60 -20.61 2.41
N SER A 2 9.35 -20.27 2.11
CA SER A 2 9.06 -19.45 0.93
C SER A 2 9.66 -18.06 1.12
N ALA A 3 10.03 -17.37 0.04
CA ALA A 3 10.45 -15.98 0.13
C ALA A 3 9.31 -15.12 0.70
N PRO A 4 9.60 -14.08 1.49
CA PRO A 4 8.55 -13.18 1.98
C PRO A 4 7.93 -12.42 0.80
N LEU A 5 6.61 -12.27 0.82
CA LEU A 5 5.88 -11.51 -0.20
C LEU A 5 6.19 -10.03 -0.08
N ARG A 6 6.23 -9.32 -1.21
CA ARG A 6 6.63 -7.91 -1.26
C ARG A 6 5.46 -6.96 -1.44
N PHE A 7 5.62 -5.74 -0.94
CA PHE A 7 4.72 -4.64 -1.24
C PHE A 7 5.51 -3.42 -1.68
N VAL A 8 4.83 -2.54 -2.41
CA VAL A 8 5.31 -1.20 -2.73
C VAL A 8 4.14 -0.22 -2.62
N VAL A 9 4.44 0.99 -2.14
CA VAL A 9 3.56 2.14 -2.22
C VAL A 9 4.25 3.20 -3.06
N ASN A 10 3.71 3.50 -4.23
CA ASN A 10 4.20 4.63 -5.02
C ASN A 10 3.42 5.89 -4.65
N ARG A 11 4.09 7.02 -4.47
CA ARG A 11 3.43 8.33 -4.56
C ARG A 11 3.45 8.75 -6.01
N HIS A 12 2.30 9.16 -6.55
CA HIS A 12 2.12 9.34 -7.99
C HIS A 12 1.37 10.65 -8.31
N GLN A 13 2.07 11.57 -8.97
CA GLN A 13 1.59 12.85 -9.46
C GLN A 13 1.08 12.70 -10.90
N ALA A 14 -0.05 12.01 -11.06
CA ALA A 14 -0.80 12.00 -12.32
C ALA A 14 -1.66 13.29 -12.44
N THR A 15 -2.85 13.19 -13.04
CA THR A 15 -3.83 14.29 -13.05
C THR A 15 -4.15 14.79 -11.63
N THR A 16 -4.18 13.88 -10.66
CA THR A 16 -4.30 14.17 -9.23
C THR A 16 -3.27 13.36 -8.47
N LEU A 17 -2.69 13.96 -7.43
CA LEU A 17 -1.81 13.26 -6.51
C LEU A 17 -2.58 12.12 -5.82
N HIS A 18 -2.01 10.92 -5.85
CA HIS A 18 -2.50 9.74 -5.14
C HIS A 18 -1.35 8.82 -4.79
N PHE A 19 -1.66 7.73 -4.09
CA PHE A 19 -0.70 6.69 -3.75
C PHE A 19 -1.16 5.36 -4.33
N ASP A 20 -0.29 4.62 -5.00
CA ASP A 20 -0.58 3.29 -5.50
C ASP A 20 -0.07 2.26 -4.49
N LEU A 21 -0.97 1.59 -3.76
CA LEU A 21 -0.63 0.43 -2.92
C LEU A 21 -0.63 -0.83 -3.78
N ARG A 22 0.44 -1.61 -3.68
CA ARG A 22 0.61 -2.85 -4.45
C ARG A 22 1.09 -3.98 -3.56
N LEU A 23 0.44 -5.14 -3.64
CA LEU A 23 0.77 -6.34 -2.88
C LEU A 23 1.08 -7.48 -3.85
N GLU A 24 2.19 -8.19 -3.64
CA GLU A 24 2.54 -9.41 -4.37
C GLU A 24 1.57 -10.56 -4.07
N VAL A 25 0.75 -10.94 -5.06
CA VAL A 25 -0.25 -12.00 -4.96
C VAL A 25 -0.16 -12.85 -6.23
N ASP A 26 0.02 -14.16 -6.06
CA ASP A 26 0.06 -15.13 -7.17
C ASP A 26 1.02 -14.77 -8.33
N GLY A 27 2.13 -14.11 -8.01
CA GLY A 27 3.16 -13.71 -8.97
C GLY A 27 2.92 -12.37 -9.69
N ALA A 28 1.87 -11.63 -9.31
CA ALA A 28 1.59 -10.28 -9.81
C ALA A 28 1.41 -9.28 -8.66
N LEU A 29 1.33 -7.99 -8.99
CA LEU A 29 1.04 -6.92 -8.03
C LEU A 29 -0.44 -6.53 -8.09
N ALA A 30 -1.21 -7.11 -7.16
CA ALA A 30 -2.56 -6.67 -6.85
C ALA A 30 -2.52 -5.19 -6.41
N SER A 31 -3.20 -4.30 -7.14
CA SER A 31 -2.95 -2.86 -7.06
C SER A 31 -4.19 -2.02 -6.75
N TRP A 32 -4.03 -0.99 -5.92
CA TRP A 32 -5.06 0.00 -5.60
C TRP A 32 -4.53 1.43 -5.61
N ALA A 33 -5.24 2.34 -6.26
CA ALA A 33 -5.04 3.77 -6.08
C ALA A 33 -5.74 4.24 -4.79
N VAL A 34 -5.00 4.91 -3.91
CA VAL A 34 -5.41 5.44 -2.61
C VAL A 34 -5.29 6.97 -2.66
N PRO A 35 -6.35 7.71 -3.02
CA PRO A 35 -6.25 9.14 -3.34
C PRO A 35 -5.69 10.01 -2.21
N LYS A 36 -5.95 9.65 -0.95
CA LYS A 36 -5.46 10.39 0.22
C LYS A 36 -4.30 9.69 0.94
N GLY A 37 -3.69 8.71 0.29
CA GLY A 37 -2.64 7.86 0.87
C GLY A 37 -3.11 6.96 2.01
N PRO A 38 -2.24 6.04 2.46
CA PRO A 38 -2.47 5.26 3.67
C PRO A 38 -2.63 6.14 4.93
N SER A 39 -3.26 5.60 5.97
CA SER A 39 -3.36 6.23 7.29
C SER A 39 -2.76 5.29 8.32
N LEU A 40 -2.07 5.82 9.33
CA LEU A 40 -1.70 5.04 10.54
C LEU A 40 -2.74 5.19 11.66
N ASP A 41 -3.80 5.96 11.43
CA ASP A 41 -4.92 6.09 12.37
C ASP A 41 -6.01 5.03 12.10
N PRO A 42 -6.29 4.10 13.03
CA PRO A 42 -7.31 3.05 12.88
C PRO A 42 -8.74 3.59 12.74
N ALA A 43 -9.01 4.82 13.19
CA ALA A 43 -10.33 5.45 13.04
C ALA A 43 -10.57 5.98 11.61
N VAL A 44 -9.50 6.13 10.81
CA VAL A 44 -9.56 6.69 9.47
C VAL A 44 -9.70 5.60 8.42
N LYS A 45 -10.77 5.68 7.62
CA LYS A 45 -10.99 4.79 6.47
C LYS A 45 -10.52 5.46 5.19
N ARG A 46 -9.60 4.84 4.46
CA ARG A 46 -9.10 5.35 3.18
C ARG A 46 -9.82 4.64 2.03
N LEU A 47 -10.35 5.40 1.08
CA LEU A 47 -10.81 4.85 -0.19
C LEU A 47 -9.61 4.21 -0.91
N ALA A 48 -9.77 2.96 -1.34
CA ALA A 48 -8.84 2.25 -2.21
C ALA A 48 -9.60 1.88 -3.49
N ILE A 49 -9.09 2.28 -4.64
CA ILE A 49 -9.72 2.02 -5.94
C ILE A 49 -8.91 0.91 -6.58
N ARG A 50 -9.50 -0.27 -6.75
CA ARG A 50 -8.81 -1.39 -7.42
C ARG A 50 -8.50 -0.99 -8.86
N VAL A 51 -7.26 -1.22 -9.28
CA VAL A 51 -6.80 -1.07 -10.66
C VAL A 51 -6.27 -2.41 -11.17
N ASP A 52 -5.92 -2.48 -12.45
CA ASP A 52 -5.36 -3.68 -13.06
C ASP A 52 -4.09 -4.13 -12.32
N ASP A 53 -3.82 -5.42 -12.36
CA ASP A 53 -2.61 -5.98 -11.77
C ASP A 53 -1.38 -5.54 -12.56
N HIS A 54 -0.28 -5.44 -11.85
CA HIS A 54 0.97 -4.90 -12.36
C HIS A 54 2.04 -5.98 -12.34
N ASP A 55 2.99 -5.93 -13.29
CA ASP A 55 4.12 -6.86 -13.26
C ASP A 55 5.00 -6.59 -12.02
N LEU A 56 5.48 -7.68 -11.41
CA LEU A 56 6.25 -7.65 -10.18
C LEU A 56 7.60 -6.95 -10.35
N GLU A 57 8.38 -7.36 -11.35
CA GLU A 57 9.75 -6.89 -11.54
C GLU A 57 9.77 -5.47 -12.09
N GLU A 58 8.81 -5.13 -12.94
CA GLU A 58 8.76 -3.80 -13.57
C GLU A 58 8.34 -2.68 -12.62
N HIS A 59 7.66 -2.98 -11.51
CA HIS A 59 7.02 -1.94 -10.69
C HIS A 59 7.45 -1.85 -9.22
N LEU A 60 8.11 -2.86 -8.66
CA LEU A 60 8.56 -2.81 -7.25
C LEU A 60 9.55 -1.67 -6.95
N ALA A 61 10.41 -1.32 -7.90
CA ALA A 61 11.41 -0.26 -7.74
C ALA A 61 11.26 0.86 -8.78
N TYR A 62 10.07 0.98 -9.40
CA TYR A 62 9.86 1.90 -10.50
C TYR A 62 9.67 3.34 -10.03
N GLU A 63 10.46 4.23 -10.61
CA GLU A 63 10.41 5.67 -10.38
C GLU A 63 10.58 6.42 -11.71
N ASP A 64 9.89 7.55 -11.84
CA ASP A 64 10.00 8.49 -12.95
C ASP A 64 9.87 9.94 -12.45
N ASP A 65 9.60 10.90 -13.33
CA ASP A 65 9.47 12.32 -12.98
C ASP A 65 8.14 12.68 -12.28
N HIS A 66 7.20 11.74 -12.22
CA HIS A 66 5.87 11.87 -11.65
C HIS A 66 5.56 10.81 -10.60
N LYS A 67 6.42 9.80 -10.43
CA LYS A 67 6.21 8.67 -9.53
C LYS A 67 7.49 8.35 -8.76
N VAL A 68 7.36 8.23 -7.44
CA VAL A 68 8.44 7.77 -6.55
C VAL A 68 7.97 6.59 -5.71
N VAL A 69 8.90 5.74 -5.27
CA VAL A 69 8.63 4.67 -4.30
C VAL A 69 8.58 5.29 -2.91
N TRP A 70 7.37 5.60 -2.46
CA TRP A 70 7.13 6.20 -1.15
C TRP A 70 7.21 5.17 -0.01
N ASP A 71 6.96 3.90 -0.26
CA ASP A 71 7.29 2.87 0.72
C ASP A 71 7.51 1.55 0.02
N THR A 72 8.25 0.65 0.64
CA THR A 72 8.44 -0.70 0.15
C THR A 72 8.90 -1.59 1.30
N GLY A 73 8.65 -2.89 1.16
CA GLY A 73 9.10 -3.87 2.13
C GLY A 73 8.41 -5.20 1.93
N THR A 74 8.19 -5.90 3.04
CA THR A 74 7.49 -7.19 3.03
C THR A 74 6.07 -7.04 3.56
N PHE A 75 5.16 -7.85 3.02
CA PHE A 75 3.84 -8.00 3.62
C PHE A 75 3.57 -9.47 3.96
N GLU A 76 2.87 -9.68 5.07
CA GLU A 76 2.47 -11.00 5.54
C GLU A 76 0.94 -11.05 5.60
N PRO A 77 0.27 -11.78 4.69
CA PRO A 77 -1.17 -11.91 4.73
C PRO A 77 -1.59 -12.89 5.84
N ALA A 78 -2.69 -12.58 6.53
CA ALA A 78 -3.21 -13.42 7.60
C ALA A 78 -3.79 -14.75 7.09
N THR A 79 -4.15 -14.80 5.81
CA THR A 79 -4.68 -15.96 5.07
C THR A 79 -4.11 -15.95 3.65
N ASP A 80 -4.42 -16.96 2.84
CA ASP A 80 -4.06 -16.93 1.41
C ASP A 80 -4.63 -15.65 0.74
N PRO A 81 -3.77 -14.79 0.17
CA PRO A 81 -4.21 -13.49 -0.33
C PRO A 81 -5.11 -13.57 -1.56
N GLY A 82 -4.95 -14.56 -2.44
CA GLY A 82 -5.77 -14.70 -3.65
C GLY A 82 -7.26 -14.88 -3.30
N PRO A 83 -7.63 -15.97 -2.61
CA PRO A 83 -9.00 -16.21 -2.17
C PRO A 83 -9.55 -15.09 -1.25
N ALA A 84 -8.74 -14.54 -0.35
CA ALA A 84 -9.17 -13.47 0.54
C ALA A 84 -9.56 -12.18 -0.22
N LEU A 85 -8.85 -11.87 -1.31
CA LEU A 85 -9.21 -10.76 -2.19
C LEU A 85 -10.48 -11.04 -3.00
N GLU A 86 -10.69 -12.27 -3.46
CA GLU A 86 -11.95 -12.68 -4.11
C GLU A 86 -13.15 -12.58 -3.16
N GLU A 87 -12.96 -12.94 -1.89
CA GLU A 87 -13.95 -12.79 -0.82
C GLU A 87 -14.17 -11.32 -0.40
N GLY A 88 -13.35 -10.40 -0.89
CA GLY A 88 -13.47 -8.97 -0.62
C GLY A 88 -12.92 -8.55 0.75
N HIS A 89 -12.07 -9.36 1.38
CA HIS A 89 -11.50 -9.04 2.70
C HIS A 89 -10.12 -9.66 2.90
N LEU A 90 -9.08 -8.84 2.95
CA LEU A 90 -7.70 -9.25 3.22
C LEU A 90 -7.16 -8.51 4.44
N ARG A 91 -6.67 -9.23 5.45
CA ARG A 91 -5.84 -8.68 6.54
C ARG A 91 -4.39 -9.05 6.31
N PHE A 92 -3.49 -8.13 6.61
CA PHE A 92 -2.06 -8.32 6.39
C PHE A 92 -1.25 -7.41 7.31
N THR A 93 -0.01 -7.79 7.58
CA THR A 93 0.98 -6.96 8.26
C THR A 93 1.94 -6.39 7.22
N LEU A 94 2.28 -5.11 7.34
CA LEU A 94 3.34 -4.48 6.56
C LEU A 94 4.58 -4.29 7.44
N GLU A 95 5.74 -4.55 6.84
CA GLU A 95 7.06 -4.22 7.40
C GLU A 95 7.81 -3.41 6.34
N GLY A 96 7.62 -2.09 6.37
CA GLY A 96 8.18 -1.14 5.41
C GLY A 96 9.20 -0.19 6.03
N HIS A 97 9.46 0.92 5.34
CA HIS A 97 10.20 2.05 5.90
C HIS A 97 9.27 3.00 6.65
N ARG A 98 8.00 3.11 6.21
CA ARG A 98 7.02 4.05 6.77
C ARG A 98 5.83 3.32 7.37
N LEU A 99 5.27 2.35 6.65
CA LEU A 99 4.12 1.57 7.08
C LEU A 99 4.57 0.33 7.83
N HIS A 100 4.07 0.19 9.06
CA HIS A 100 4.35 -0.95 9.93
C HIS A 100 3.05 -1.46 10.57
N GLY A 101 3.03 -2.75 10.90
CA GLY A 101 1.91 -3.38 11.60
C GLY A 101 0.74 -3.73 10.69
N GLY A 102 -0.41 -4.01 11.30
CA GLY A 102 -1.57 -4.59 10.66
C GLY A 102 -2.40 -3.59 9.87
N PHE A 103 -2.86 -4.03 8.70
CA PHE A 103 -3.80 -3.35 7.81
C PHE A 103 -4.89 -4.32 7.33
N ALA A 104 -5.96 -3.76 6.78
CA ALA A 104 -6.97 -4.52 6.07
C ALA A 104 -7.43 -3.80 4.79
N LEU A 105 -7.67 -4.59 3.75
CA LEU A 105 -8.43 -4.21 2.57
C LEU A 105 -9.82 -4.84 2.67
N GLN A 106 -10.86 -4.01 2.68
CA GLN A 106 -12.25 -4.45 2.81
C GLN A 106 -13.08 -3.89 1.65
N GLN A 107 -13.64 -4.77 0.84
CA GLN A 107 -14.61 -4.42 -0.19
C GLN A 107 -15.97 -4.13 0.44
N THR A 108 -16.61 -3.06 -0.02
CA THR A 108 -17.96 -2.66 0.33
C THR A 108 -18.79 -2.48 -0.94
N ARG A 109 -20.08 -2.19 -0.79
CA ARG A 109 -20.95 -1.83 -1.93
C ARG A 109 -20.49 -0.57 -2.68
N LEU A 110 -19.65 0.27 -2.06
CA LEU A 110 -19.15 1.52 -2.62
C LEU A 110 -17.71 1.41 -3.14
N GLY A 111 -17.09 0.23 -3.06
CA GLY A 111 -15.68 0.01 -3.41
C GLY A 111 -14.83 -0.44 -2.24
N TRP A 112 -13.51 -0.46 -2.42
CA TRP A 112 -12.56 -0.94 -1.43
C TRP A 112 -12.16 0.14 -0.43
N LEU A 113 -11.88 -0.29 0.79
CA LEU A 113 -11.32 0.54 1.85
C LEU A 113 -10.00 -0.06 2.31
N LEU A 114 -8.99 0.79 2.50
CA LEU A 114 -7.78 0.48 3.24
C LEU A 114 -7.94 1.01 4.68
N LEU A 115 -7.65 0.14 5.64
CA LEU A 115 -7.84 0.37 7.07
C LEU A 115 -6.56 0.01 7.82
N LYS A 116 -6.12 0.85 8.76
CA LYS A 116 -5.12 0.47 9.75
C LYS A 116 -5.79 -0.33 10.86
N LEU A 117 -5.15 -1.42 11.31
CA LEU A 117 -5.59 -2.15 12.49
C LEU A 117 -5.07 -1.48 13.77
N ASP A 118 -5.83 -1.60 14.85
CA ASP A 118 -5.47 -1.08 16.17
C ASP A 118 -4.44 -2.02 16.82
N ASP A 119 -3.16 -1.68 16.66
CA ASP A 119 -2.00 -2.44 17.13
C ASP A 119 -0.84 -1.49 17.47
N GLU A 120 0.34 -2.02 17.81
CA GLU A 120 1.51 -1.24 18.22
C GLU A 120 2.04 -0.30 17.12
N GLY A 121 1.75 -0.56 15.85
CA GLY A 121 2.10 0.30 14.72
C GLY A 121 1.05 1.39 14.42
N ALA A 122 -0.04 1.46 15.17
CA ALA A 122 -1.04 2.52 15.03
C ALA A 122 -0.51 3.86 15.56
N ALA A 123 -0.70 4.93 14.79
CA ALA A 123 -0.34 6.29 15.16
C ALA A 123 -1.50 7.24 14.83
N PRO A 124 -2.50 7.35 15.72
CA PRO A 124 -3.63 8.26 15.54
C PRO A 124 -3.17 9.70 15.35
N GLY A 125 -3.75 10.40 14.37
CA GLY A 125 -3.37 11.77 14.04
C GLY A 125 -2.01 11.96 13.36
N GLN A 126 -1.32 10.89 12.94
CA GLN A 126 -0.05 11.01 12.20
C GLN A 126 -0.22 11.84 10.93
N VAL A 127 0.73 12.75 10.69
CA VAL A 127 0.84 13.55 9.48
C VAL A 127 2.28 13.43 8.96
N TRP A 128 2.43 13.06 7.69
CA TRP A 128 3.74 13.01 7.03
C TRP A 128 4.24 14.42 6.73
N ALA A 129 5.47 14.72 7.12
CA ALA A 129 6.14 15.95 6.72
C ALA A 129 6.52 15.91 5.23
N GLU A 130 6.73 17.08 4.61
CA GLU A 130 6.98 17.17 3.15
C GLU A 130 8.24 16.38 2.72
N ASP A 131 9.28 16.40 3.54
CA ASP A 131 10.52 15.64 3.34
C ASP A 131 10.33 14.12 3.49
N GLU A 132 9.31 13.68 4.22
CA GLU A 132 8.90 12.28 4.33
C GLU A 132 8.04 11.81 3.14
N LEU A 133 7.74 12.68 2.17
CA LEU A 133 6.96 12.32 0.98
C LEU A 133 7.84 11.95 -0.23
N GLY A 134 9.16 11.96 -0.08
CA GLY A 134 10.13 11.54 -1.09
C GLY A 134 10.28 10.02 -1.22
N SER A 135 11.15 9.59 -2.12
CA SER A 135 11.50 8.19 -2.30
C SER A 135 12.17 7.59 -1.06
N VAL A 136 12.01 6.29 -0.83
CA VAL A 136 12.82 5.50 0.12
C VAL A 136 13.99 4.78 -0.56
N LEU A 137 14.06 4.79 -1.89
CA LEU A 137 15.08 4.13 -2.69
C LEU A 137 16.11 5.10 -3.29
N SER A 138 15.76 6.39 -3.40
CA SER A 138 16.59 7.41 -4.03
C SER A 138 16.37 8.79 -3.38
N ASP A 139 17.13 9.79 -3.81
CA ASP A 139 16.93 11.19 -3.40
C ASP A 139 15.76 11.89 -4.14
N ARG A 140 14.96 11.13 -4.92
CA ARG A 140 13.85 11.71 -5.71
C ARG A 140 12.71 12.19 -4.82
N THR A 141 12.12 13.30 -5.24
CA THR A 141 10.87 13.86 -4.71
C THR A 141 9.94 14.21 -5.88
N LEU A 142 8.67 14.52 -5.59
CA LEU A 142 7.66 14.97 -6.57
C LEU A 142 7.34 16.44 -6.41
#